data_AF-A0AAU6WHH9-F1
#
_entry.id   AF-A0AAU6WHH9-F1
#
_cell.length_a   1.000
_cell.length_b   1.000
_cell.length_c   1.000
_cell.angle_alpha   90.00
_cell.angle_beta   90.00
_cell.angle_gamma   90.00
#
_symmetry.space_group_name_H-M   'P 1'
#
loop_
_entity.id
_entity.type
_entity.pdbx_description
1 polymer ?
#
loop_
_entity_poly.entity_id
_entity_poly.type
_entity_poly.pdbx_seq_one_letter_code
_entity_poly.pdbx_strand_id
1 'polypeptide(L)'
;MKLKDRKKLLTIMEIQEVSRRELARVAGWHSHSYMNRLCNGDVDTLQPEPALRIAKFLGVGVDDLFLTKVEEKIEHSDMKIGRKKVA
;
A
#
# COMPACT_ATOMS: atom_id res chain seq x y z
N MET A 1 0.86 3.33 1.52
CA MET A 1 -0.50 3.20 0.96
C MET A 1 -0.96 1.75 1.08
N LYS A 2 -2.27 1.50 1.08
CA LYS A 2 -2.86 0.15 1.12
C LYS A 2 -3.57 -0.15 -0.19
N LEU A 3 -3.39 -1.32 -0.79
CA LEU A 3 -4.16 -1.80 -1.93
C LEU A 3 -5.63 -1.98 -1.51
N LYS A 4 -6.52 -1.23 -2.15
CA LYS A 4 -7.95 -1.22 -1.85
C LYS A 4 -8.64 -2.45 -2.42
N ASP A 5 -8.38 -2.74 -3.69
CA ASP A 5 -9.05 -3.81 -4.43
C ASP A 5 -8.05 -4.59 -5.29
N ARG A 6 -7.71 -5.79 -4.82
CA ARG A 6 -6.84 -6.72 -5.52
C ARG A 6 -7.49 -7.29 -6.77
N LYS A 7 -8.81 -7.52 -6.76
CA LYS A 7 -9.51 -8.06 -7.94
C LYS A 7 -9.47 -7.04 -9.06
N LYS A 8 -9.74 -5.76 -8.75
CA LYS A 8 -9.64 -4.66 -9.72
C LYS A 8 -8.24 -4.55 -10.31
N LEU A 9 -7.19 -4.63 -9.49
CA LEU A 9 -5.80 -4.67 -9.97
C LEU A 9 -5.60 -5.79 -11.01
N LEU A 10 -5.97 -7.03 -10.66
CA LEU A 10 -5.78 -8.19 -11.53
C LEU A 10 -6.62 -8.08 -12.81
N THR A 11 -7.85 -7.59 -12.74
CA THR A 11 -8.71 -7.38 -13.91
C THR A 11 -8.11 -6.35 -14.87
N ILE A 12 -7.60 -5.23 -14.35
CA ILE A 12 -6.95 -4.22 -15.20
C ILE A 12 -5.69 -4.80 -15.86
N MET A 13 -4.88 -5.55 -15.09
CA MET A 13 -3.69 -6.21 -15.64
C MET A 13 -4.05 -7.18 -16.77
N GLU A 14 -5.11 -7.97 -16.62
CA GLU A 14 -5.57 -8.89 -17.66
C GLU A 14 -6.05 -8.14 -18.91
N ILE A 15 -6.89 -7.11 -18.74
CA ILE A 15 -7.44 -6.31 -19.84
C ILE A 15 -6.32 -5.59 -20.62
N GLN A 16 -5.28 -5.12 -19.94
CA GLN A 16 -4.16 -4.41 -20.55
C GLN A 16 -2.98 -5.34 -20.92
N GLU A 17 -3.13 -6.65 -20.73
CA GLU A 17 -2.09 -7.67 -20.96
C GLU A 17 -0.77 -7.40 -20.22
N VAL A 18 -0.84 -6.74 -19.05
CA VAL A 18 0.32 -6.34 -18.25
C VAL A 18 0.76 -7.47 -17.33
N SER A 19 2.01 -7.92 -17.51
CA SER A 19 2.58 -8.95 -16.64
C SER A 19 2.98 -8.40 -15.26
N ARG A 20 2.98 -9.28 -14.24
CA ARG A 20 3.49 -8.93 -12.89
C ARG A 20 4.94 -8.45 -12.89
N ARG A 21 5.76 -8.96 -13.81
CA ARG A 21 7.17 -8.56 -13.98
C ARG A 21 7.32 -7.17 -14.53
N GLU A 22 6.44 -6.78 -15.44
CA GLU A 22 6.39 -5.43 -15.99
C GLU A 22 5.89 -4.44 -14.96
N LEU A 23 4.79 -4.76 -14.28
CA LEU A 23 4.23 -3.88 -13.26
C LEU A 23 5.20 -3.67 -12.08
N ALA A 24 5.99 -4.69 -11.73
CA ALA A 24 7.08 -4.57 -10.77
C ALA A 24 8.18 -3.59 -11.22
N ARG A 25 8.55 -3.61 -12.51
CA ARG A 25 9.53 -2.67 -13.08
C ARG A 25 9.01 -1.23 -13.05
N VAL A 26 7.74 -1.03 -13.41
CA VAL A 26 7.04 0.27 -13.31
C VAL A 26 7.06 0.78 -11.87
N ALA A 27 6.82 -0.10 -10.90
CA ALA A 27 6.87 0.20 -9.47
C ALA A 27 8.28 0.55 -8.96
N GLY A 28 9.32 0.36 -9.79
CA GLY A 28 10.73 0.59 -9.42
C GLY A 28 11.36 -0.54 -8.63
N TRP A 29 10.78 -1.74 -8.64
CA TRP A 29 11.32 -2.89 -7.92
C TRP A 29 12.30 -3.69 -8.76
N HIS A 30 13.38 -4.13 -8.12
CA HIS A 30 14.42 -4.95 -8.74
C HIS A 30 13.94 -6.39 -9.01
N SER A 31 12.93 -6.86 -8.27
CA SER A 31 12.33 -8.17 -8.45
C SER A 31 10.80 -8.10 -8.41
N HIS A 32 10.17 -9.07 -9.05
CA HIS A 32 8.72 -9.20 -9.10
C HIS A 32 8.13 -9.93 -7.89
N SER A 33 8.96 -10.32 -6.91
CA SER A 33 8.52 -11.07 -5.72
C SER A 33 7.53 -10.27 -4.88
N TYR A 34 7.75 -8.96 -4.73
CA TYR A 34 6.82 -8.11 -3.98
C TYR A 34 5.50 -7.92 -4.74
N MET A 35 5.56 -7.77 -6.07
CA MET A 35 4.35 -7.71 -6.90
C MET A 35 3.56 -9.03 -6.85
N ASN A 36 4.24 -10.18 -6.85
CA ASN A 36 3.58 -11.47 -6.67
C ASN A 36 2.85 -11.55 -5.35
N ARG A 37 3.50 -11.16 -4.24
CA ARG A 37 2.89 -11.12 -2.91
C ARG A 37 1.66 -10.21 -2.88
N LEU A 38 1.75 -9.05 -3.54
CA LEU A 38 0.64 -8.10 -3.65
C LEU A 38 -0.54 -8.69 -4.45
N CYS A 39 -0.26 -9.29 -5.61
CA CYS A 39 -1.26 -9.94 -6.48
C CYS A 39 -1.88 -11.19 -5.84
N ASN A 40 -1.13 -11.91 -5.01
CA ASN A 40 -1.61 -13.08 -4.28
C ASN A 40 -2.39 -12.69 -3.01
N GLY A 41 -2.18 -11.47 -2.50
CA GLY A 41 -2.78 -10.98 -1.26
C GLY A 41 -1.98 -11.31 0.01
N ASP A 42 -0.74 -11.76 -0.14
CA ASP A 42 0.19 -11.99 0.98
C ASP A 42 0.62 -10.67 1.65
N VAL A 43 0.57 -9.58 0.90
CA VAL A 43 0.72 -8.21 1.39
C VAL A 43 -0.36 -7.33 0.76
N ASP A 44 -0.80 -6.32 1.51
CA ASP A 44 -1.80 -5.36 1.05
C ASP A 44 -1.28 -3.92 1.11
N THR A 45 -0.02 -3.71 1.49
CA THR A 45 0.58 -2.38 1.63
C THR A 45 1.75 -2.22 0.68
N LEU A 46 2.04 -0.97 0.32
CA LEU A 46 3.21 -0.56 -0.47
C LEU A 46 3.52 0.91 -0.22
N GLN A 47 4.75 1.33 -0.54
CA GLN A 47 5.17 2.73 -0.43
C GLN A 47 4.35 3.63 -1.38
N PRO A 48 4.15 4.92 -1.06
CA PRO A 48 3.38 5.84 -1.91
C PRO A 48 3.91 5.94 -3.33
N GLU A 49 5.22 6.04 -3.49
CA GLU A 49 5.86 6.23 -4.79
C GLU A 49 5.58 5.08 -5.79
N PRO A 50 5.77 3.78 -5.43
CA PRO A 50 5.29 2.65 -6.23
C PRO A 50 3.80 2.70 -6.57
N ALA A 51 2.93 3.06 -5.63
CA ALA A 51 1.49 3.13 -5.86
C ALA A 51 1.13 4.19 -6.91
N LEU A 52 1.75 5.37 -6.84
CA LEU A 52 1.58 6.45 -7.81
C LEU A 52 2.04 6.03 -9.21
N ARG A 53 3.19 5.36 -9.32
CA ARG A 53 3.70 4.87 -10.61
C ARG A 53 2.79 3.81 -11.23
N ILE A 54 2.32 2.86 -10.42
CA ILE A 54 1.39 1.81 -10.86
C ILE A 54 0.09 2.43 -11.36
N ALA A 55 -0.53 3.32 -10.58
CA ALA A 55 -1.79 3.96 -10.94
C ALA A 55 -1.66 4.78 -12.24
N LYS A 56 -0.59 5.58 -12.35
CA LYS A 56 -0.28 6.36 -13.56
C LYS A 56 -0.09 5.46 -14.79
N PHE A 57 0.66 4.37 -14.65
CA PHE A 57 0.91 3.44 -15.75
C PHE A 57 -0.35 2.73 -16.22
N LEU A 58 -1.20 2.29 -15.29
CA LEU A 58 -2.47 1.63 -15.61
C LEU A 58 -3.57 2.60 -16.06
N GLY A 59 -3.33 3.92 -16.00
CA GLY A 59 -4.29 4.95 -16.40
C GLY A 59 -5.49 5.06 -15.46
N VAL A 60 -5.33 4.72 -14.18
CA VAL A 60 -6.40 4.76 -13.18
C VAL A 60 -6.12 5.78 -12.09
N GLY A 61 -7.18 6.29 -11.45
CA GLY A 61 -7.04 7.12 -10.27
C GLY A 61 -6.30 6.38 -9.15
N VAL A 62 -5.50 7.10 -8.37
CA VAL A 62 -4.79 6.49 -7.23
C VAL A 62 -5.79 5.94 -6.22
N ASP A 63 -6.84 6.71 -5.91
CA ASP A 63 -7.87 6.37 -4.92
C ASP A 63 -8.83 5.24 -5.39
N ASP A 64 -8.81 4.95 -6.68
CA ASP A 64 -9.54 3.84 -7.28
C ASP A 64 -8.91 2.48 -6.96
N LEU A 65 -7.60 2.46 -6.73
CA LEU A 65 -6.80 1.26 -6.55
C LEU A 65 -6.15 1.17 -5.17
N PHE A 66 -5.85 2.30 -4.56
CA PHE A 66 -5.13 2.41 -3.29
C PHE A 66 -5.88 3.30 -2.29
N LEU A 67 -5.72 3.00 -1.02
CA LEU A 67 -6.12 3.83 0.11
C LEU A 67 -4.89 4.58 0.63
N THR A 68 -5.02 5.89 0.78
CA THR A 68 -4.11 6.71 1.58
C THR A 68 -4.36 6.40 3.06
N LYS A 69 -3.45 5.63 3.66
CA LYS A 69 -3.40 5.52 5.12
C LYS A 69 -2.85 6.84 5.65
N VAL A 70 -3.69 7.64 6.30
CA VAL A 70 -3.23 8.62 7.28
C VAL A 70 -3.05 7.83 8.57
N GLU A 71 -1.82 7.61 9.00
CA GLU A 71 -1.62 7.11 10.36
C GLU A 71 -2.06 8.22 11.31
N GLU A 72 -3.20 8.03 11.97
CA GLU A 72 -3.54 8.83 13.14
C GLU A 72 -2.46 8.55 14.18
N LYS A 73 -1.55 9.52 14.38
CA LYS A 73 -0.71 9.53 15.57
C LYS A 73 -1.66 9.62 16.76
N ILE A 74 -1.95 8.49 17.40
CA ILE A 74 -2.46 8.48 18.75
C ILE A 74 -1.32 9.03 19.61
N GLU A 75 -1.37 10.33 19.89
CA GLU A 75 -0.54 10.93 20.93
C GLU A 75 -0.91 10.24 22.24
N HIS A 76 -0.12 9.23 22.64
CA HIS A 76 -0.15 8.74 24.00
C HIS A 76 0.36 9.87 24.89
N SER A 77 -0.55 10.71 25.37
CA SER A 77 -0.29 11.60 26.48
C SER A 77 0.06 10.74 27.68
N ASP A 78 1.36 10.62 27.97
CA ASP A 78 1.90 10.01 29.18
C ASP A 78 1.34 10.72 30.42
N MET A 79 0.20 10.24 30.90
CA MET A 79 -0.39 10.66 32.16
C MET A 79 0.46 10.05 33.28
N LYS A 80 1.52 10.77 33.69
CA LYS A 80 2.29 10.45 34.89
C LYS A 80 1.39 10.61 36.12
N ILE A 81 0.76 9.53 36.55
CA ILE A 81 0.10 9.44 37.86
C ILE A 81 1.20 9.38 38.92
N GLY A 82 1.53 10.55 39.48
CA GLY A 82 2.38 10.67 40.64
C GLY A 82 1.75 9.97 41.84
N ARG A 83 2.35 8.88 42.31
CA ARG A 83 2.04 8.28 43.61
C ARG A 83 2.46 9.25 44.72
N LYS A 84 1.49 9.90 45.37
CA LYS A 84 1.71 10.62 46.62
C LYS A 84 1.76 9.61 47.76
N LYS A 85 2.96 9.33 48.31
CA LYS A 85 3.10 8.67 49.61
C LYS A 85 2.70 9.69 50.68
N VAL A 86 1.73 9.34 51.52
CA VAL A 86 1.47 10.02 52.79
C VAL A 86 2.13 9.19 53.89
N ALA A 87 2.88 9.92 54.74
CA ALA A 87 3.63 9.44 55.89
C ALA A 87 2.72 9.11 57.06
#